data_AF-A0A7S1T9X0-F1
#
_entry.id   AF-A0A7S1T9X0-F1
#
_cell.length_a   1.000
_cell.length_b   1.000
_cell.length_c   1.000
_cell.angle_alpha   90.00
_cell.angle_beta   90.00
_cell.angle_gamma   90.00
#
_symmetry.space_group_name_H-M   'P 1'
#
loop_
_entity.id
_entity.type
_entity.pdbx_description
1 polymer ?
#
loop_
_entity_poly.entity_id
_entity_poly.type
_entity_poly.pdbx_seq_one_letter_code
_entity_poly.pdbx_strand_id
1 'polypeptide(L)'
;EWEFCQRHGAHDGRVTGLAHAGPHFLSAGLDGMVRVWGEGEAGASRSRSPTFANCLYELRHDKPGLAPALATCEVGDGSWLVFTASPTIPGTVRVWCKDGDGALQPAGQVGVISGGVRKMVCAPCGDGRFLLLVGDSLGAVNVFLVTPKPQL
;
A
#
# COMPACT_ATOMS: atom_id res chain seq x y z
N GLU A 1 19.64 -16.67 -13.53
CA GLU A 1 18.92 -17.84 -13.00
C GLU A 1 17.82 -17.33 -12.09
N TRP A 2 16.67 -17.99 -12.05
CA TRP A 2 15.54 -17.60 -11.20
C TRP A 2 15.26 -18.75 -10.24
N GLU A 3 15.06 -18.44 -8.97
CA GLU A 3 14.73 -19.41 -7.93
C GLU A 3 13.38 -19.04 -7.30
N PHE A 4 12.55 -20.05 -7.06
CA PHE A 4 11.33 -19.88 -6.27
C PHE A 4 11.69 -20.00 -4.78
N CYS A 5 11.49 -18.92 -4.02
CA CYS A 5 11.81 -18.93 -2.60
C CYS A 5 10.64 -19.42 -1.72
N GLN A 6 9.45 -18.81 -1.87
CA GLN A 6 8.33 -19.05 -0.95
C GLN A 6 6.96 -18.73 -1.57
N ARG A 7 5.91 -19.39 -1.07
CA ARG A 7 4.50 -19.04 -1.31
C ARG A 7 3.82 -18.68 0.01
N HIS A 8 3.06 -17.59 0.01
CA HIS A 8 2.24 -17.17 1.14
C HIS A 8 0.75 -17.25 0.81
N GLY A 9 -0.05 -17.78 1.73
CA GLY A 9 -1.50 -17.58 1.73
C GLY A 9 -1.83 -16.18 2.22
N ALA A 10 -1.67 -15.18 1.34
CA ALA A 10 -1.67 -13.78 1.73
C ALA A 10 -3.06 -13.20 2.03
N HIS A 11 -4.11 -13.70 1.37
CA HIS A 11 -5.46 -13.13 1.47
C HIS A 11 -6.52 -14.24 1.38
N ASP A 12 -7.67 -13.98 2.00
CA ASP A 12 -8.89 -14.77 1.75
C ASP A 12 -9.53 -14.28 0.44
N GLY A 13 -9.11 -14.89 -0.67
CA GLY A 13 -9.53 -14.55 -2.02
C GLY A 13 -8.41 -14.01 -2.90
N ARG A 14 -8.81 -13.39 -4.03
CA ARG A 14 -7.87 -12.97 -5.08
C ARG A 14 -6.98 -11.82 -4.61
N VAL A 15 -5.68 -11.93 -4.87
CA VAL A 15 -4.73 -10.81 -4.82
C VAL A 15 -4.93 -9.93 -6.05
N THR A 16 -5.09 -8.63 -5.83
CA THR A 16 -5.52 -7.67 -6.85
C THR A 16 -4.53 -6.54 -7.12
N GLY A 17 -3.56 -6.38 -6.22
CA GLY A 17 -2.46 -5.46 -6.38
C GLY A 17 -1.24 -5.96 -5.61
N LEU A 18 -0.07 -5.61 -6.14
CA LEU A 18 1.23 -5.79 -5.52
C LEU A 18 2.01 -4.48 -5.68
N ALA A 19 2.80 -4.13 -4.68
CA ALA A 19 3.81 -3.07 -4.79
C ALA A 19 4.98 -3.35 -3.86
N HIS A 20 5.99 -2.50 -3.95
CA HIS A 20 7.22 -2.57 -3.20
C HIS A 20 7.51 -1.21 -2.58
N ALA A 21 8.01 -1.19 -1.35
CA ALA A 21 8.38 0.03 -0.64
C ALA A 21 9.60 -0.26 0.24
N GLY A 22 10.77 0.27 -0.12
CA GLY A 22 12.02 -0.03 0.58
C GLY A 22 12.28 -1.54 0.63
N PRO A 23 12.60 -2.15 1.79
CA PRO A 23 12.80 -3.59 1.90
C PRO A 23 11.49 -4.38 2.07
N HIS A 24 10.33 -3.77 1.82
CA HIS A 24 9.02 -4.38 2.04
C HIS A 24 8.27 -4.54 0.73
N PHE A 25 7.38 -5.51 0.69
CA PHE A 25 6.39 -5.63 -0.37
C PHE A 25 4.98 -5.61 0.20
N LEU A 26 4.02 -5.23 -0.63
CA LEU A 26 2.64 -5.06 -0.24
C LEU A 26 1.74 -5.89 -1.14
N SER A 27 0.66 -6.43 -0.58
CA SER A 27 -0.38 -7.13 -1.32
C SER A 27 -1.76 -6.61 -0.93
N ALA A 28 -2.63 -6.40 -1.91
CA ALA A 28 -4.05 -6.11 -1.69
C ALA A 28 -4.94 -7.27 -2.10
N GLY A 29 -5.98 -7.56 -1.32
CA GLY A 29 -6.87 -8.69 -1.55
C GLY A 29 -8.35 -8.37 -1.51
N LEU A 30 -9.16 -9.29 -2.05
CA LEU A 30 -10.63 -9.24 -1.98
C LEU A 30 -11.19 -9.35 -0.55
N ASP A 31 -10.36 -9.76 0.41
CA ASP A 31 -10.67 -9.69 1.85
C ASP A 31 -10.72 -8.25 2.39
N GLY A 32 -10.45 -7.24 1.55
CA GLY A 32 -10.51 -5.82 1.91
C GLY A 32 -9.26 -5.32 2.62
N MET A 33 -8.20 -6.13 2.64
CA MET A 33 -6.95 -5.82 3.34
C MET A 33 -5.85 -5.43 2.37
N VAL A 34 -4.99 -4.51 2.80
CA VAL A 34 -3.62 -4.42 2.30
C VAL A 34 -2.69 -4.97 3.38
N ARG A 35 -1.79 -5.88 3.02
CA ARG A 35 -0.78 -6.42 3.93
C ARG A 35 0.60 -5.94 3.52
N VAL A 36 1.42 -5.64 4.51
CA VAL A 36 2.81 -5.23 4.36
C VAL A 36 3.69 -6.36 4.86
N TRP A 37 4.65 -6.77 4.05
CA TRP A 37 5.51 -7.91 4.26
C TRP A 37 6.96 -7.49 4.27
N GLY A 38 7.75 -8.07 5.17
CA GLY A 38 9.19 -7.83 5.25
C GLY A 38 9.87 -8.76 6.23
N GLU A 39 11.16 -8.51 6.46
CA GLU A 39 11.94 -9.18 7.51
C GLU A 39 11.56 -8.61 8.89
N GLY A 40 11.41 -9.48 9.89
CA GLY A 40 11.01 -9.10 11.26
C GLY A 40 10.14 -10.18 11.92
N GLU A 41 10.02 -10.20 13.25
CA GLU A 41 9.17 -11.21 13.91
C GLU A 41 7.69 -11.00 13.55
N ALA A 42 7.08 -11.98 12.88
CA ALA A 42 5.63 -12.06 12.81
C ALA A 42 5.09 -12.16 14.24
N GLY A 43 4.10 -11.33 14.58
CA GLY A 43 3.29 -11.59 15.77
C GLY A 43 2.77 -13.04 15.71
N ALA A 44 3.35 -13.89 16.56
CA ALA A 44 3.05 -15.31 16.74
C ALA A 44 3.26 -16.25 15.52
N SER A 45 4.51 -16.57 15.17
CA SER A 45 4.81 -17.89 14.58
C SER A 45 6.23 -18.37 14.89
N ARG A 46 6.34 -19.44 15.70
CA ARG A 46 7.59 -20.13 16.04
C ARG A 46 8.07 -21.04 14.89
N SER A 47 8.25 -20.51 13.69
CA SER A 47 8.90 -21.24 12.60
C SER A 47 10.41 -20.97 12.60
N ARG A 48 11.22 -22.03 12.62
CA ARG A 48 12.70 -21.98 12.55
C ARG A 48 13.25 -21.87 11.12
N SER A 49 12.39 -21.69 10.12
CA SER A 49 12.83 -21.34 8.77
C SER A 49 12.94 -19.83 8.66
N PRO A 50 13.99 -19.24 8.06
CA PRO A 50 14.00 -17.83 7.76
C PRO A 50 12.81 -17.53 6.86
N THR A 51 11.75 -16.93 7.41
CA THR A 51 10.66 -16.39 6.61
C THR A 51 11.18 -15.11 5.99
N PHE A 52 11.39 -15.12 4.67
CA PHE A 52 11.76 -13.93 3.90
C PHE A 52 10.66 -12.85 3.94
N ALA A 53 9.47 -13.19 4.44
CA ALA A 53 8.32 -12.30 4.48
C ALA A 53 7.36 -12.66 5.62
N ASN A 54 7.45 -11.90 6.70
CA ASN A 54 6.44 -11.90 7.76
C ASN A 54 5.42 -10.79 7.50
N CYS A 55 4.15 -11.03 7.80
CA CYS A 55 3.12 -9.98 7.71
C CYS A 55 3.32 -9.02 8.88
N LEU A 56 3.86 -7.84 8.60
CA LEU A 56 4.21 -6.82 9.60
C LEU A 56 3.01 -5.92 9.92
N TYR A 57 2.20 -5.58 8.91
CA TYR A 57 1.05 -4.69 9.07
C TYR A 57 -0.15 -5.15 8.24
N GLU A 58 -1.35 -4.99 8.80
CA GLU A 58 -2.62 -5.08 8.08
C GLU A 58 -3.28 -3.70 8.02
N LEU A 59 -3.46 -3.18 6.82
CA LEU A 59 -4.13 -1.90 6.58
C LEU A 59 -5.56 -2.19 6.13
N ARG A 60 -6.52 -1.72 6.93
CA ARG A 60 -7.94 -1.93 6.71
C ARG A 60 -8.60 -0.68 6.15
N HIS A 61 -9.48 -0.87 5.17
CA HIS A 61 -10.47 0.13 4.81
C HIS A 61 -11.79 -0.14 5.55
N ASP A 62 -12.54 0.92 5.83
CA ASP A 62 -13.75 0.86 6.67
C ASP A 62 -14.91 0.06 6.04
N LYS A 63 -14.79 -0.31 4.77
CA LYS A 63 -15.81 -1.09 4.04
C LYS A 63 -15.22 -2.45 3.59
N PRO A 64 -15.66 -3.57 4.19
CA PRO A 64 -15.18 -4.90 3.85
C PRO A 64 -15.68 -5.36 2.47
N GLY A 65 -14.97 -6.34 1.88
CA GLY A 65 -15.45 -7.12 0.73
C GLY A 65 -15.09 -6.60 -0.66
N LEU A 66 -14.21 -5.61 -0.77
CA LEU A 66 -13.71 -5.17 -2.07
C LEU A 66 -12.19 -4.94 -2.05
N ALA A 67 -11.56 -5.29 -3.16
CA ALA A 67 -10.11 -5.22 -3.34
C ALA A 67 -9.58 -3.78 -3.38
N PRO A 68 -8.74 -3.37 -2.42
CA PRO A 68 -8.16 -2.04 -2.46
C PRO A 68 -7.14 -1.91 -3.59
N ALA A 69 -7.12 -0.76 -4.26
CA ALA A 69 -5.99 -0.40 -5.11
C ALA A 69 -4.83 0.07 -4.23
N LEU A 70 -3.60 -0.06 -4.71
CA LEU A 70 -2.42 0.34 -3.96
C LEU A 70 -1.36 0.96 -4.86
N ALA A 71 -0.60 1.89 -4.29
CA ALA A 71 0.62 2.46 -4.87
C ALA A 71 1.58 2.82 -3.73
N THR A 72 2.87 2.86 -4.01
CA THR A 72 3.90 3.19 -3.03
C THR A 72 4.87 4.21 -3.61
N CYS A 73 5.54 4.96 -2.75
CA CYS A 73 6.66 5.80 -3.15
C CYS A 73 7.69 5.91 -2.04
N GLU A 74 8.97 5.83 -2.39
CA GLU A 74 10.06 6.14 -1.48
C GLU A 74 10.22 7.66 -1.37
N VAL A 75 10.39 8.15 -0.14
CA VAL A 75 10.56 9.57 0.17
C VAL A 75 12.04 9.90 0.40
N GLY A 76 12.83 8.92 0.83
CA GLY A 76 14.25 9.05 1.20
C GLY A 76 14.49 8.56 2.64
N ASP A 77 15.75 8.28 2.98
CA ASP A 77 16.18 7.86 4.32
C ASP A 77 15.38 6.68 4.90
N GLY A 78 15.03 5.71 4.03
CA GLY A 78 14.23 4.54 4.40
C GLY A 78 12.74 4.84 4.62
N SER A 79 12.31 6.09 4.42
CA SER A 79 10.92 6.52 4.58
C SER A 79 10.12 6.30 3.30
N TRP A 80 8.86 5.89 3.45
CA TRP A 80 7.99 5.64 2.31
C TRP A 80 6.52 5.88 2.60
N LEU A 81 5.80 6.19 1.52
CA LEU A 81 4.37 6.38 1.49
C LEU A 81 3.68 5.16 0.88
N VAL A 82 2.54 4.79 1.47
CA VAL A 82 1.58 3.86 0.86
C VAL A 82 0.28 4.59 0.62
N PHE A 83 -0.18 4.50 -0.62
CA PHE A 83 -1.51 4.90 -1.01
C PHE A 83 -2.37 3.66 -1.07
N THR A 84 -3.47 3.66 -0.34
CA THR A 84 -4.48 2.60 -0.42
C THR A 84 -5.80 3.23 -0.78
N ALA A 85 -6.57 2.58 -1.66
CA ALA A 85 -7.84 3.13 -2.08
C ALA A 85 -8.95 2.10 -2.07
N SER A 86 -10.09 2.52 -1.50
CA SER A 86 -11.31 1.74 -1.55
C SER A 86 -11.90 1.77 -2.97
N PRO A 87 -12.28 0.62 -3.55
CA PRO A 87 -12.99 0.57 -4.82
C PRO A 87 -14.49 0.87 -4.67
N THR A 88 -14.97 1.22 -3.47
CA THR A 88 -16.34 1.68 -3.25
C THR A 88 -16.66 2.92 -4.08
N ILE A 89 -17.94 3.20 -4.28
CA ILE A 89 -18.41 4.42 -4.96
C ILE A 89 -19.14 5.29 -3.92
N PRO A 90 -18.62 6.47 -3.58
CA PRO A 90 -17.29 6.98 -3.98
C PRO A 90 -16.15 6.25 -3.24
N GLY A 91 -14.95 6.32 -3.80
CA GLY A 91 -13.75 5.62 -3.33
C GLY A 91 -12.80 6.56 -2.61
N THR A 92 -12.38 6.20 -1.40
CA THR A 92 -11.47 7.03 -0.61
C THR A 92 -10.03 6.61 -0.82
N VAL A 93 -9.13 7.57 -1.09
CA VAL A 93 -7.68 7.37 -1.16
C VAL A 93 -7.03 7.79 0.16
N ARG A 94 -6.46 6.82 0.89
CA ARG A 94 -5.73 7.02 2.14
C ARG A 94 -4.22 7.02 1.91
N VAL A 95 -3.51 7.68 2.81
CA VAL A 95 -2.05 7.72 2.85
C VAL A 95 -1.57 7.17 4.19
N TRP A 96 -0.55 6.32 4.12
CA TRP A 96 0.19 5.80 5.25
C TRP A 96 1.67 6.16 5.08
N CYS A 97 2.36 6.47 6.17
CA CYS A 97 3.78 6.82 6.17
C CYS A 97 4.55 5.92 7.12
N LYS A 98 5.69 5.43 6.67
CA LYS A 98 6.73 4.87 7.54
C LYS A 98 7.92 5.82 7.49
N ASP A 99 8.32 6.34 8.63
CA ASP A 99 9.47 7.25 8.75
C ASP A 99 10.70 6.45 9.20
N GLY A 100 11.65 6.23 8.29
CA GLY A 100 12.85 5.42 8.51
C GLY A 100 12.53 4.06 9.13
N ASP A 101 13.09 3.78 10.30
CA ASP A 101 12.86 2.56 11.08
C ASP A 101 11.56 2.56 11.91
N GLY A 102 10.81 3.67 11.93
CA GLY A 102 9.57 3.83 12.67
C GLY A 102 8.43 2.89 12.23
N ALA A 103 7.36 2.80 13.01
CA ALA A 103 6.19 2.00 12.63
C ALA A 103 5.40 2.69 11.51
N LEU A 104 4.72 1.90 10.67
CA LEU A 104 3.79 2.43 9.66
C LEU A 104 2.57 3.07 10.34
N GLN A 105 2.31 4.34 10.04
CA GLN A 105 1.20 5.12 10.62
C GLN A 105 0.28 5.71 9.54
N PRO A 106 -1.02 5.93 9.85
CA PRO A 106 -1.90 6.69 8.98
C PRO A 106 -1.45 8.16 8.90
N ALA A 107 -1.21 8.66 7.69
CA ALA A 107 -0.75 10.03 7.44
C ALA A 107 -1.90 10.95 6.98
N GLY A 108 -2.99 10.39 6.45
CA GLY A 108 -4.20 11.14 6.11
C GLY A 108 -4.97 10.59 4.92
N GLN A 109 -5.67 11.48 4.22
CA GLN A 109 -6.51 11.19 3.06
C GLN A 109 -6.14 12.15 1.93
N VAL A 110 -5.94 11.62 0.71
CA VAL A 110 -5.69 12.45 -0.49
C VAL A 110 -7.00 13.04 -0.99
N GLY A 111 -8.05 12.22 -1.08
CA GLY A 111 -9.33 12.65 -1.62
C GLY A 111 -10.36 11.53 -1.75
N VAL A 112 -11.51 11.91 -2.28
CA VAL A 112 -12.64 11.03 -2.57
C VAL A 112 -12.87 11.05 -4.08
N ILE A 113 -12.90 9.86 -4.70
CA ILE A 113 -13.04 9.65 -6.14
C ILE A 113 -14.46 9.17 -6.42
N SER A 114 -15.22 9.95 -7.19
CA SER A 114 -16.63 9.68 -7.49
C SER A 114 -16.83 8.30 -8.13
N GLY A 115 -15.99 7.90 -9.08
CA GLY A 115 -16.11 6.63 -9.81
C GLY A 115 -15.62 5.38 -9.06
N GLY A 116 -15.12 5.53 -7.84
CA GLY A 116 -14.43 4.46 -7.12
C GLY A 116 -13.09 4.09 -7.75
N VAL A 117 -12.11 3.70 -6.93
CA VAL A 117 -10.74 3.55 -7.40
C VAL A 117 -10.47 2.15 -7.96
N ARG A 118 -9.85 2.07 -9.15
CA ARG A 118 -9.46 0.80 -9.79
C ARG A 118 -7.96 0.56 -9.77
N LYS A 119 -7.18 1.59 -10.07
CA LYS A 119 -5.71 1.52 -10.15
C LYS A 119 -5.10 2.81 -9.66
N MET A 120 -3.92 2.69 -9.07
CA MET A 120 -3.12 3.83 -8.66
C MET A 120 -1.68 3.60 -9.08
N VAL A 121 -0.99 4.69 -9.42
CA VAL A 121 0.47 4.75 -9.55
C VAL A 121 0.96 6.02 -8.92
N CYS A 122 2.12 5.96 -8.27
CA CYS A 122 2.76 7.10 -7.64
C CYS A 122 4.18 7.25 -8.18
N ALA A 123 4.63 8.48 -8.41
CA ALA A 123 5.97 8.78 -8.88
C ALA A 123 6.53 10.04 -8.20
N PRO A 124 7.83 10.07 -7.85
CA PRO A 124 8.47 11.28 -7.34
C PRO A 124 8.60 12.34 -8.45
N CYS A 125 8.38 13.61 -8.08
CA CYS A 125 8.53 14.76 -8.98
C CYS A 125 9.94 15.36 -8.96
N GLY A 126 10.82 14.92 -8.05
CA GLY A 126 12.20 15.40 -7.90
C GLY A 126 12.37 16.65 -7.02
N ASP A 127 11.28 17.28 -6.58
CA ASP A 127 11.26 18.47 -5.71
C ASP A 127 10.65 18.18 -4.33
N GLY A 128 10.67 16.91 -3.92
CA GLY A 128 10.06 16.42 -2.69
C GLY A 128 8.54 16.22 -2.77
N ARG A 129 7.90 16.52 -3.91
CA ARG A 129 6.48 16.20 -4.15
C ARG A 129 6.34 14.89 -4.92
N PHE A 130 5.13 14.35 -4.90
CA PHE A 130 4.77 13.13 -5.62
C PHE A 130 3.56 13.34 -6.51
N LEU A 131 3.58 12.74 -7.70
CA LEU A 131 2.44 12.64 -8.58
C LEU A 131 1.72 11.33 -8.29
N LEU A 132 0.46 11.40 -7.84
CA LEU A 132 -0.42 10.26 -7.69
C LEU A 132 -1.47 10.28 -8.80
N LEU A 133 -1.46 9.26 -9.65
CA LEU A 133 -2.47 9.04 -10.69
C LEU A 133 -3.46 7.98 -10.22
N VAL A 134 -4.75 8.30 -10.31
CA VAL A 134 -5.84 7.43 -9.83
C VAL A 134 -6.85 7.20 -10.95
N GLY A 135 -6.86 5.98 -11.49
CA GLY A 135 -7.86 5.55 -12.47
C GLY A 135 -9.14 5.07 -11.78
N ASP A 136 -10.29 5.55 -12.25
CA ASP A 136 -11.60 5.23 -11.69
C ASP A 136 -12.47 4.34 -12.61
N SER A 137 -13.62 3.89 -12.09
CA SER A 137 -14.55 3.04 -12.87
C SER A 137 -15.37 3.80 -13.91
N LEU A 138 -15.29 5.13 -13.95
CA LEU A 138 -15.97 5.99 -14.93
C LEU A 138 -15.06 6.30 -16.12
N GLY A 139 -13.84 5.76 -16.14
CA GLY A 139 -12.87 5.96 -17.21
C GLY A 139 -12.04 7.23 -17.06
N ALA A 140 -12.09 7.91 -15.90
CA ALA A 140 -11.27 9.08 -15.64
C ALA A 140 -9.93 8.71 -14.98
N VAL A 141 -8.90 9.51 -15.26
CA VAL A 141 -7.63 9.52 -14.54
C VAL A 141 -7.57 10.81 -13.74
N ASN A 142 -7.60 10.67 -12.43
CA ASN A 142 -7.51 11.78 -11.48
C ASN A 142 -6.03 11.98 -11.12
N VAL A 143 -5.56 13.22 -11.15
CA VAL A 143 -4.15 13.57 -10.93
C VAL A 143 -4.04 14.38 -9.65
N PHE A 144 -3.25 13.90 -8.70
CA PHE A 144 -2.98 14.57 -7.43
C PHE A 144 -1.50 14.86 -7.32
N LEU A 145 -1.19 16.07 -6.85
CA LEU A 145 0.14 16.43 -6.39
C LEU A 145 0.14 16.32 -4.87
N VAL A 146 0.93 15.38 -4.35
CA VAL A 146 1.01 15.07 -2.93
C VAL A 146 2.32 15.64 -2.39
N THR A 147 2.22 16.53 -1.42
CA THR A 147 3.37 16.97 -0.63
C THR A 147 3.38 16.16 0.66
N PRO A 148 4.41 15.33 0.93
CA PRO A 148 4.55 14.68 2.22
C PRO A 148 4.61 15.79 3.27
N LYS A 149 3.73 15.76 4.27
CA LYS A 149 3.91 16.65 5.41
C LYS A 149 5.19 16.20 6.13
N PRO A 150 6.18 17.08 6.36
CA PRO A 150 7.21 16.77 7.32
C PRO A 150 6.49 16.56 8.65
N GLN A 151 6.56 15.35 9.21
CA GLN A 151 6.16 15.14 10.59
C GLN A 151 7.18 15.90 11.44
N LEU A 152 6.71 16.93 12.14
CA LEU A 152 7.47 17.66 13.17
C LEU A 152 7.72 16.75 14.37
#